data_AF-A0A936M1X4-F1
#
_entry.id   AF-A0A936M1X4-F1
#
_cell.length_a   1.000
_cell.length_b   1.000
_cell.length_c   1.000
_cell.angle_alpha   90.00
_cell.angle_beta   90.00
_cell.angle_gamma   90.00
#
_symmetry.space_group_name_H-M   'P 1'
#
loop_
_entity.id
_entity.type
_entity.pdbx_description
1 polymer ?
#
loop_
_entity_poly.entity_id
_entity_poly.type
_entity_poly.pdbx_seq_one_letter_code
_entity_poly.pdbx_strand_id
1 'polypeptide(L)' 'MAKKPTAPDPPERPYKTTGVHLPADLWELLNRVAFYRAKDEGGRASVSALLVEMIEQNRKTLELELRQRMR' A
#
# COMPACT_ATOMS: atom_id res chain seq x y z
N MET A 1 -27.27 -12.29 24.91
CA MET A 1 -26.24 -11.26 24.65
C MET A 1 -26.29 -10.91 23.17
N ALA A 2 -26.60 -9.67 22.82
CA ALA A 2 -26.75 -9.23 21.43
C ALA A 2 -25.38 -9.15 20.73
N LYS A 3 -25.24 -9.81 19.56
CA LYS A 3 -24.04 -9.70 18.72
C LYS A 3 -24.05 -8.33 18.04
N LYS A 4 -22.99 -7.54 18.24
CA LYS A 4 -22.75 -6.29 17.51
C LYS A 4 -22.66 -6.58 16.00
N PRO A 5 -23.22 -5.74 15.13
CA PRO A 5 -23.07 -5.91 13.69
C PRO A 5 -21.59 -5.76 13.31
N THR A 6 -21.02 -6.81 12.75
CA THR A 6 -19.69 -6.82 12.14
C THR A 6 -19.70 -5.81 10.99
N ALA A 7 -18.69 -4.95 10.95
CA ALA A 7 -18.50 -4.01 9.83
C ALA A 7 -18.41 -4.81 8.51
N PRO A 8 -18.94 -4.27 7.40
CA PRO A 8 -18.90 -4.95 6.10
C PRO A 8 -17.46 -5.26 5.70
N ASP A 9 -17.23 -6.46 5.18
CA ASP A 9 -15.93 -6.86 4.64
C ASP A 9 -15.48 -5.85 3.58
N PRO A 10 -14.20 -5.40 3.61
CA PRO A 10 -13.70 -4.51 2.58
C PRO A 10 -13.82 -5.19 1.21
N PRO A 11 -14.17 -4.43 0.15
CA PRO A 11 -14.38 -5.00 -1.18
C PRO A 11 -13.15 -5.79 -1.63
N GLU A 12 -13.36 -7.04 -2.05
CA GLU A 12 -12.32 -7.92 -2.57
C GLU A 12 -11.72 -7.31 -3.84
N ARG A 13 -10.62 -6.58 -3.67
CA ARG A 13 -9.77 -6.18 -4.79
C ARG A 13 -8.93 -7.39 -5.19
N PRO A 14 -8.85 -7.75 -6.48
CA PRO A 14 -7.94 -8.80 -6.91
C PRO A 14 -6.50 -8.33 -6.69
N TYR A 15 -5.82 -8.91 -5.70
CA TYR A 15 -4.41 -8.66 -5.44
C TYR A 15 -3.55 -9.55 -6.33
N LYS A 16 -2.58 -8.95 -7.02
CA LYS A 16 -1.54 -9.68 -7.73
C LYS A 16 -0.26 -9.63 -6.92
N THR A 17 0.18 -10.79 -6.40
CA THR A 17 1.49 -10.92 -5.77
C THR A 17 2.56 -11.01 -6.86
N THR A 18 3.48 -10.06 -6.86
CA THR A 18 4.59 -10.02 -7.80
C THR A 18 5.88 -9.73 -7.05
N GLY A 19 7.00 -10.27 -7.54
CA GLY A 19 8.32 -9.96 -7.01
C GLY A 19 8.73 -8.55 -7.44
N VAL A 20 8.97 -7.65 -6.49
CA VAL A 20 9.52 -6.33 -6.77
C VAL A 20 11.02 -6.40 -6.53
N HIS A 21 11.81 -6.04 -7.54
CA HIS A 21 13.26 -5.96 -7.40
C HIS A 21 13.63 -4.56 -6.89
N LEU A 22 14.14 -4.48 -5.66
CA LEU A 22 14.53 -3.23 -5.01
C LEU A 22 15.97 -3.35 -4.47
N PRO A 23 16.74 -2.26 -4.52
CA PRO A 23 17.96 -2.11 -3.72
C PRO A 23 17.70 -2.41 -2.24
N ALA A 24 18.68 -3.04 -1.58
CA ALA A 24 18.54 -3.47 -0.19
C ALA A 24 18.31 -2.30 0.79
N ASP A 25 18.97 -1.17 0.54
CA ASP A 25 18.83 0.06 1.32
C ASP A 25 17.40 0.63 1.24
N LEU A 26 16.79 0.63 0.05
CA LEU A 26 15.41 1.06 -0.14
C LEU A 26 14.43 0.09 0.54
N TRP A 27 14.70 -1.22 0.47
CA TRP A 27 13.91 -2.21 1.19
C TRP A 27 13.95 -2.00 2.71
N GLU A 28 15.14 -1.76 3.27
CA GLU A 28 15.29 -1.46 4.70
C GLU A 28 14.57 -0.18 5.11
N LEU A 29 14.63 0.87 4.29
CA LEU A 29 13.91 2.12 4.52
C LEU A 29 12.40 1.88 4.59
N LEU A 30 11.85 1.18 3.59
CA LEU A 30 10.41 0.88 3.54
C LEU A 30 9.95 0.07 4.75
N ASN A 31 10.75 -0.91 5.19
CA ASN A 31 10.44 -1.69 6.39
C ASN A 31 10.43 -0.82 7.65
N ARG A 32 11.41 0.06 7.83
CA ARG A 32 11.44 0.98 8.98
C ARG A 32 10.25 1.92 8.98
N VAL A 33 9.90 2.50 7.83
CA VAL A 33 8.73 3.38 7.72
C VAL A 33 7.44 2.62 8.04
N ALA A 34 7.26 1.42 7.47
CA ALA A 34 6.10 0.58 7.76
C ALA A 34 6.00 0.21 9.25
N PHE A 35 7.14 -0.06 9.90
CA PHE A 35 7.21 -0.33 11.33
C PHE A 35 6.78 0.88 12.18
N TYR A 36 7.35 2.06 11.91
CA TYR A 36 7.01 3.27 12.68
C TYR A 36 5.57 3.70 12.47
N ARG A 37 5.03 3.63 11.24
CA ARG A 37 3.61 3.91 10.99
C ARG A 37 2.70 2.97 11.78
N ALA A 38 2.98 1.67 11.77
CA ALA A 38 2.20 0.71 12.55
C ALA A 38 2.33 0.92 14.07
N LYS A 39 3.47 1.42 14.52
CA LYS A 39 3.69 1.78 15.93
C LYS A 39 2.88 3.02 16.32
N ASP A 40 2.82 4.04 15.47
CA ASP A 40 2.19 5.33 15.76
C ASP A 40 0.67 5.30 15.56
N GLU A 41 0.19 4.66 14.48
CA GLU A 41 -1.23 4.62 14.10
C GLU A 41 -1.94 3.35 14.60
N GLY A 42 -1.17 2.38 15.10
CA GLY A 42 -1.65 1.04 15.44
C GLY A 42 -1.85 0.16 14.20
N GLY A 43 -1.71 -1.16 14.38
CA GLY A 43 -1.92 -2.14 13.30
C GLY A 43 -0.68 -2.98 12.98
N ARG A 44 -0.64 -3.57 11.79
CA ARG A 44 0.46 -4.44 11.33
C ARG A 44 1.34 -3.70 10.33
N ALA A 45 2.65 -3.72 10.57
CA ALA A 45 3.62 -3.19 9.61
C ALA A 45 3.51 -3.95 8.29
N SER A 46 3.28 -3.23 7.19
CA SER A 46 3.13 -3.80 5.86
C SER A 46 3.74 -2.89 4.80
N VAL A 47 4.84 -3.35 4.20
CA VAL A 47 5.51 -2.65 3.09
C VAL A 47 4.59 -2.57 1.87
N SER A 48 3.82 -3.62 1.59
CA SER A 48 2.87 -3.61 0.47
C SER A 48 1.76 -2.57 0.66
N ALA A 49 1.26 -2.40 1.90
CA ALA A 49 0.25 -1.38 2.20
C ALA A 49 0.83 0.04 2.02
N LEU A 50 2.05 0.26 2.51
CA LEU A 50 2.77 1.52 2.32
C LEU A 50 2.96 1.85 0.83
N LEU A 51 3.40 0.87 0.03
CA LEU A 51 3.58 1.05 -1.42
C LEU A 51 2.27 1.37 -2.13
N VAL A 52 1.18 0.68 -1.79
CA VAL A 52 -0.15 0.96 -2.35
C VAL A 52 -0.57 2.39 -2.02
N GLU A 53 -0.44 2.82 -0.77
CA GLU A 53 -0.79 4.19 -0.35
C GLU A 53 0.02 5.25 -1.11
N MET A 54 1.34 5.05 -1.23
CA MET A 54 2.21 5.95 -1.99
C MET A 54 1.83 6.00 -3.48
N ILE A 55 1.45 4.87 -4.07
CA ILE A 55 1.01 4.81 -5.48
C ILE A 55 -0.33 5.51 -5.64
N GLU A 56 -1.29 5.30 -4.74
CA GLU A 56 -2.60 5.95 -4.78
C GLU A 56 -2.47 7.47 -4.66
N GLN A 57 -1.59 7.97 -3.79
CA GLN A 57 -1.28 9.40 -3.67
C GLN A 57 -0.71 9.99 -4.96
N ASN A 58 0.07 9.20 -5.71
CA ASN A 58 0.70 9.62 -6.96
C ASN A 58 -0.07 9.20 -8.23
N ARG A 59 -1.26 8.60 -8.09
CA ARG A 59 -2.03 7.99 -9.19
C ARG A 59 -2.22 8.95 -10.37
N LYS A 60 -2.60 10.19 -10.11
CA LYS A 60 -2.86 11.20 -11.16
C LYS A 60 -1.61 11.49 -11.99
N THR A 61 -0.45 11.54 -11.35
CA THR A 61 0.84 11.78 -12.02
C THR A 61 1.20 10.61 -12.91
N LEU A 62 1.05 9.38 -12.41
CA LEU A 62 1.30 8.15 -13.17
C LEU A 62 0.36 8.02 -14.38
N GLU A 63 -0.92 8.33 -14.20
CA GLU A 63 -1.91 8.32 -15.28
C GLU A 63 -1.61 9.38 -16.34
N LEU A 64 -1.15 10.57 -15.94
CA LEU A 64 -0.73 11.62 -16.87
C LEU A 64 0.50 11.19 -17.67
N GLU A 65 1.52 10.65 -17.00
CA GLU A 65 2.73 10.14 -17.65
C GLU A 65 2.39 9.04 -18.66
N LEU A 66 1.50 8.11 -18.31
CA LEU A 66 1.05 7.07 -19.23
C LEU A 66 0.40 7.67 -20.49
N ARG A 67 -0.50 8.65 -20.33
CA ARG A 67 -1.15 9.33 -21.45
C ARG A 67 -0.14 10.06 -22.35
N GLN A 68 0.89 10.66 -21.77
CA GLN A 68 1.93 11.35 -22.53
C GLN A 68 2.80 10.38 -23.33
N ARG A 69 3.13 9.22 -22.76
CA ARG A 69 3.95 8.19 -23.44
C ARG A 69 3.19 7.39 -24.49
N MET A 70 1.87 7.29 -24.39
CA MET A 70 1.01 6.62 -25.37
C MET A 70 0.61 7.51 -26.55
N ARG A 71 0.96 8.81 -26.52
CA ARG A 71 0.69 9.78 -27.59
C ARG A 71 1.85 9.83 -28.57
#